data_AF-A0A349DMM9-F1
#
_entry.id   AF-A0A349DMM9-F1
#
_cell.length_a   1.000
_cell.length_b   1.000
_cell.length_c   1.000
_cell.angle_alpha   90.00
_cell.angle_beta   90.00
_cell.angle_gamma   90.00
#
_symmetry.space_group_name_H-M   'P 1'
#
loop_
_entity.id
_entity.type
_entity.pdbx_description
1 polymer ?
#
loop_
_entity_poly.entity_id
_entity_poly.type
_entity_poly.pdbx_seq_one_letter_code
_entity_poly.pdbx_strand_id
1 'polypeptide(L)'
;MNYSIDQLKTVEECDALLEILAKDKEVAESKLTIQRISIERHEAASEESFSELETVEPLQQALQTMVDTMPDSAVKDRYLKDLDRLAVRKRILSERVEQYSKEDLLLKQLEYNRMENDLPLYDALTQQVQDKKVTL
;
A
#
# COMPACT_ATOMS: atom_id res chain seq x y z
N MET A 1 16.77 -1.64 17.09
CA MET A 1 17.65 -0.48 17.39
C MET A 1 18.67 -0.92 18.43
N ASN A 2 19.98 -0.75 18.18
CA ASN A 2 21.04 -1.09 19.15
C ASN A 2 21.68 0.19 19.69
N TYR A 3 20.94 0.92 20.54
CA TYR A 3 21.55 1.98 21.34
C TYR A 3 22.16 1.34 22.57
N SER A 4 23.46 1.52 22.78
CA SER A 4 24.15 1.03 23.99
C SER A 4 24.01 2.06 25.10
N ILE A 5 22.91 1.99 25.87
CA ILE A 5 22.61 2.92 26.98
C ILE A 5 23.75 2.99 28.00
N ASP A 6 24.48 1.89 28.19
CA ASP A 6 25.63 1.81 29.10
C ASP A 6 26.78 2.77 28.74
N GLN A 7 26.81 3.28 27.51
CA GLN A 7 27.82 4.22 27.05
C GLN A 7 27.49 5.68 27.38
N LEU A 8 26.27 5.98 27.82
CA LEU A 8 25.85 7.31 28.24
C LEU A 8 26.46 7.63 29.60
N LYS A 9 27.25 8.71 29.66
CA LYS A 9 28.04 9.13 30.82
C LYS A 9 27.61 10.49 31.36
N THR A 10 26.94 11.33 30.58
CA THR A 10 26.47 12.63 31.04
C THR A 10 24.97 12.83 30.83
N VAL A 11 24.39 13.76 31.58
CA VAL A 11 22.98 14.14 31.44
C VAL A 11 22.70 14.72 30.06
N GLU A 12 23.63 15.50 29.50
CA GLU A 12 23.50 16.11 28.19
C GLU A 12 23.47 15.06 27.07
N GLU A 13 24.24 13.97 27.19
CA GLU A 13 24.20 12.85 26.24
C GLU A 13 22.84 12.15 26.26
N CYS A 14 22.27 11.94 27.46
CA CYS A 14 20.92 11.39 27.60
C CYS A 14 19.86 12.32 26.99
N ASP A 15 19.96 13.62 27.19
CA ASP A 15 19.01 14.60 26.64
C ASP A 15 19.06 14.67 25.12
N ALA A 16 20.25 14.65 24.54
CA ALA A 16 20.42 14.58 23.09
C ALA A 16 19.81 13.29 22.51
N LEU A 17 20.00 12.14 23.18
CA LEU A 17 19.41 10.88 22.73
C LEU A 17 17.88 10.88 22.86
N LEU A 18 17.32 11.45 23.93
CA LEU A 18 15.87 11.57 24.10
C LEU A 18 15.24 12.43 23.00
N GLU A 19 15.88 13.52 22.59
CA GLU A 19 15.42 14.34 21.47
C GLU A 19 15.42 13.56 20.15
N ILE A 20 16.48 12.79 19.89
CA ILE A 20 16.58 11.91 18.71
C ILE A 20 15.46 10.86 18.73
N LEU A 21 15.25 10.18 19.87
CA LEU A 21 14.22 9.15 20.01
C LEU A 21 12.81 9.71 19.82
N ALA A 22 12.53 10.90 20.35
CA ALA A 22 11.24 11.57 20.14
C ALA A 22 10.99 11.85 18.66
N LYS A 23 12.01 12.35 17.94
CA LYS A 23 11.92 12.63 16.51
C LYS A 23 11.79 11.35 15.68
N ASP A 24 12.57 10.32 16.00
CA ASP A 24 12.49 9.04 15.28
C ASP A 24 11.13 8.37 15.50
N LYS A 25 10.55 8.48 16.71
CA LYS A 25 9.20 8.00 17.00
C LYS A 25 8.16 8.75 16.18
N GLU A 26 8.20 10.08 16.13
CA GLU A 26 7.30 10.88 15.30
C GLU A 26 7.36 10.47 13.81
N VAL A 27 8.57 10.26 13.29
CA VAL A 27 8.76 9.76 11.92
C VAL A 27 8.18 8.36 11.74
N ALA A 28 8.32 7.47 12.72
CA ALA A 28 7.75 6.12 12.68
C ALA A 28 6.20 6.17 12.70
N GLU A 29 5.59 7.01 13.53
CA GLU A 29 4.13 7.23 13.57
C GLU A 29 3.59 7.78 12.24
N SER A 30 4.32 8.73 11.65
CA SER A 30 3.99 9.27 10.33
C SER A 30 4.04 8.18 9.24
N LYS A 31 5.09 7.37 9.23
CA LYS A 31 5.22 6.22 8.31
C LYS A 31 4.10 5.21 8.50
N LEU A 32 3.75 4.88 9.74
CA LEU A 32 2.64 3.97 10.05
C LEU A 32 1.32 4.51 9.50
N THR A 33 1.06 5.80 9.65
CA THR A 33 -0.13 6.48 9.12
C THR A 33 -0.18 6.41 7.60
N ILE A 34 0.94 6.70 6.92
CA ILE A 34 1.05 6.60 5.46
C ILE A 34 0.80 5.17 5.00
N GLN A 35 1.36 4.17 5.69
CA GLN A 35 1.17 2.76 5.34
C GLN A 35 -0.29 2.34 5.49
N ARG A 36 -0.97 2.77 6.56
CA ARG A 36 -2.42 2.53 6.74
C ARG A 36 -3.23 3.07 5.57
N ILE A 37 -2.99 4.33 5.18
CA ILE A 37 -3.66 4.96 4.03
C ILE A 37 -3.33 4.20 2.73
N SER A 38 -2.10 3.71 2.57
CA SER A 38 -1.73 2.90 1.41
C SER A 38 -2.51 1.58 1.35
N ILE A 39 -2.76 0.93 2.49
CA ILE A 39 -3.56 -0.30 2.58
C ILE A 39 -5.01 -0.01 2.18
N GLU A 40 -5.64 1.00 2.79
CA GLU A 40 -7.02 1.40 2.50
C GLU A 40 -7.22 1.73 1.01
N ARG A 41 -6.29 2.48 0.42
CA ARG A 41 -6.33 2.81 -1.03
C ARG A 41 -6.14 1.59 -1.91
N HIS A 42 -5.28 0.67 -1.51
CA HIS A 42 -5.04 -0.57 -2.25
C HIS A 42 -6.29 -1.45 -2.25
N GLU A 43 -6.96 -1.60 -1.10
CA GLU A 43 -8.21 -2.36 -0.99
C GLU A 43 -9.31 -1.76 -1.88
N ALA A 44 -9.51 -0.44 -1.80
CA ALA A 44 -10.50 0.25 -2.64
C ALA A 44 -10.20 0.11 -4.15
N ALA A 45 -8.94 0.30 -4.57
CA ALA A 45 -8.53 0.17 -5.96
C ALA A 45 -8.63 -1.27 -6.47
N SER A 46 -8.34 -2.26 -5.62
CA SER A 46 -8.51 -3.67 -5.93
C SER A 46 -9.98 -4.01 -6.19
N GLU A 47 -10.88 -3.57 -5.31
CA GLU A 47 -12.32 -3.83 -5.43
C GLU A 47 -12.89 -3.17 -6.69
N GLU A 48 -12.56 -1.91 -6.92
CA GLU A 48 -12.99 -1.17 -8.11
C GLU A 48 -12.51 -1.85 -9.40
N SER A 49 -11.21 -2.18 -9.48
CA SER A 49 -10.63 -2.78 -10.69
C SER A 49 -11.19 -4.17 -10.98
N PHE A 50 -11.42 -4.97 -9.92
CA PHE A 50 -11.99 -6.30 -10.06
C PHE A 50 -13.45 -6.25 -10.50
N SER A 51 -14.27 -5.43 -9.84
CA SER A 51 -15.69 -5.22 -10.19
C SER A 51 -15.85 -4.71 -11.63
N GLU A 52 -15.01 -3.75 -12.03
CA GLU A 52 -15.04 -3.25 -13.41
C GLU A 52 -14.64 -4.34 -14.42
N LEU A 53 -13.62 -5.14 -14.12
CA LEU A 53 -13.18 -6.24 -14.99
C LEU A 53 -14.29 -7.28 -15.17
N GLU A 54 -15.00 -7.64 -14.10
CA GLU A 54 -16.16 -8.56 -14.12
C GLU A 54 -17.28 -8.06 -15.03
N THR A 55 -17.38 -6.75 -15.28
CA THR A 55 -18.37 -6.20 -16.24
C THR A 55 -17.83 -6.12 -17.67
N VAL A 56 -16.57 -5.74 -17.86
CA VAL A 56 -15.97 -5.50 -19.17
C VAL A 56 -15.78 -6.81 -19.94
N GLU A 57 -15.40 -7.88 -19.27
CA GLU A 57 -15.12 -9.16 -19.92
C GLU A 57 -16.36 -9.80 -20.55
N PRO A 58 -17.52 -9.95 -19.86
CA PRO A 58 -18.75 -10.43 -20.47
C PRO A 58 -19.26 -9.51 -21.58
N LEU A 59 -19.12 -8.19 -21.43
CA LEU A 59 -19.53 -7.23 -22.46
C LEU A 59 -18.71 -7.39 -23.74
N GLN A 60 -17.39 -7.53 -23.61
CA GLN A 60 -16.51 -7.79 -24.75
C GLN A 60 -16.88 -9.11 -25.43
N GLN A 61 -17.12 -10.17 -24.66
CA GLN A 61 -17.48 -11.48 -25.21
C GLN A 61 -18.83 -11.48 -25.93
N ALA A 62 -19.83 -10.80 -25.35
CA ALA A 62 -21.15 -10.64 -25.97
C ALA A 62 -21.06 -9.84 -27.28
N LEU A 63 -20.32 -8.73 -27.27
CA LEU A 63 -20.12 -7.90 -28.46
C LEU A 63 -19.37 -8.66 -29.56
N GLN A 64 -18.34 -9.45 -29.19
CA GLN A 64 -17.58 -10.26 -30.14
C GLN A 64 -18.50 -11.28 -30.83
N THR A 65 -19.29 -12.01 -30.04
CA THR A 65 -20.26 -12.99 -30.55
C THR A 65 -21.25 -12.35 -31.52
N MET A 66 -21.74 -11.15 -31.22
CA MET A 66 -22.62 -10.40 -32.11
C MET A 66 -21.90 -10.03 -33.41
N VAL A 67 -20.73 -9.40 -33.32
CA VAL A 67 -19.95 -8.92 -34.46
C VAL A 67 -19.56 -10.04 -35.42
N ASP A 68 -19.22 -11.23 -34.89
CA ASP A 68 -18.85 -12.40 -35.71
C ASP A 68 -19.99 -12.87 -36.62
N THR A 69 -21.24 -12.63 -36.23
CA THR A 69 -22.43 -12.99 -37.02
C THR A 69 -22.89 -11.88 -37.97
N MET A 70 -22.31 -10.68 -37.89
CA MET A 70 -22.75 -9.54 -38.69
C MET A 70 -22.16 -9.57 -40.11
N PRO A 71 -22.96 -9.18 -41.13
CA PRO A 71 -22.45 -8.94 -42.47
C PRO A 71 -21.54 -7.70 -42.49
N ASP A 72 -20.60 -7.69 -43.42
CA ASP A 72 -19.66 -6.58 -43.58
C ASP A 72 -20.41 -5.30 -43.93
N SER A 73 -20.23 -4.28 -43.09
CA SER A 73 -20.96 -3.02 -43.16
C SER A 73 -20.25 -1.97 -42.31
N ALA A 74 -20.53 -0.69 -42.61
CA ALA A 74 -20.04 0.42 -41.79
C ALA A 74 -20.52 0.34 -40.32
N VAL A 75 -21.59 -0.42 -40.03
CA VAL A 75 -22.06 -0.68 -38.66
C VAL A 75 -21.17 -1.71 -37.98
N LYS A 76 -20.82 -2.81 -38.66
CA LYS A 76 -19.86 -3.80 -38.16
C LYS A 76 -18.50 -3.15 -37.85
N ASP A 77 -18.03 -2.26 -38.72
CA ASP A 77 -16.78 -1.52 -38.50
C ASP A 77 -16.80 -0.64 -37.24
N ARG A 78 -17.96 -0.09 -36.87
CA ARG A 78 -18.10 0.65 -35.61
C ARG A 78 -17.99 -0.27 -34.40
N TYR A 79 -18.67 -1.41 -34.44
CA TYR A 79 -18.60 -2.38 -33.34
C TYR A 79 -17.22 -3.03 -33.20
N LEU A 80 -16.48 -3.21 -34.29
CA LEU A 80 -15.08 -3.63 -34.24
C LEU A 80 -14.21 -2.60 -33.50
N LYS A 81 -14.41 -1.29 -33.72
CA LYS A 81 -13.70 -0.25 -32.96
C LYS A 81 -14.08 -0.24 -31.47
N ASP A 82 -15.35 -0.53 -31.16
CA ASP A 82 -15.79 -0.64 -29.77
C ASP A 82 -15.23 -1.90 -29.10
N LEU A 83 -15.06 -3.00 -29.82
CA LEU A 83 -14.32 -4.18 -29.37
C LEU A 83 -12.86 -3.85 -29.06
N ASP A 84 -12.17 -3.11 -29.92
CA ASP A 84 -10.79 -2.68 -29.68
C ASP A 84 -10.68 -1.84 -28.39
N ARG A 85 -11.64 -0.92 -28.18
CA ARG A 85 -11.71 -0.12 -26.95
C ARG A 85 -11.93 -0.98 -25.72
N LEU A 86 -12.85 -1.95 -25.78
CA LEU A 86 -13.09 -2.89 -24.68
C LEU A 86 -11.87 -3.78 -24.41
N ALA A 87 -11.16 -4.22 -25.44
CA ALA A 87 -9.93 -5.01 -25.30
C ALA A 87 -8.82 -4.21 -24.61
N VAL A 88 -8.63 -2.95 -24.99
CA VAL A 88 -7.68 -2.04 -24.32
C VAL A 88 -8.09 -1.83 -22.87
N ARG A 89 -9.37 -1.58 -22.60
CA ARG A 89 -9.88 -1.39 -21.23
C ARG A 89 -9.66 -2.64 -20.37
N LYS A 90 -10.01 -3.83 -20.90
CA LYS A 90 -9.79 -5.13 -20.23
C LYS A 90 -8.32 -5.32 -19.87
N ARG A 91 -7.40 -5.01 -20.80
CA ARG A 91 -5.96 -5.12 -20.57
C ARG A 91 -5.51 -4.23 -19.40
N ILE A 92 -5.89 -2.95 -19.42
CA ILE A 92 -5.54 -2.00 -18.34
C ILE A 92 -6.09 -2.47 -16.99
N LEU A 93 -7.33 -2.95 -16.94
CA LEU A 93 -7.94 -3.46 -15.72
C LEU A 93 -7.26 -4.74 -15.22
N SER A 94 -6.85 -5.63 -16.13
CA SER A 94 -6.12 -6.85 -15.77
C SER A 94 -4.76 -6.51 -15.15
N GLU A 95 -4.03 -5.57 -15.76
CA GLU A 95 -2.76 -5.04 -15.22
C GLU A 95 -2.96 -4.42 -13.82
N ARG A 96 -4.08 -3.70 -13.60
CA ARG A 96 -4.42 -3.14 -12.28
C ARG A 96 -4.78 -4.21 -11.25
N VAL A 97 -5.53 -5.24 -11.62
CA VAL A 97 -5.85 -6.35 -10.70
C VAL A 97 -4.58 -7.09 -10.26
N GLU A 98 -3.61 -7.25 -11.16
CA GLU A 98 -2.29 -7.80 -10.82
C GLU A 98 -1.51 -6.85 -9.90
N GLN A 99 -1.49 -5.55 -10.21
CA GLN A 99 -0.84 -4.54 -9.37
C GLN A 99 -1.44 -4.47 -7.96
N TYR A 100 -2.76 -4.58 -7.85
CA TYR A 100 -3.51 -4.54 -6.59
C TYR A 100 -3.87 -5.93 -6.09
N SER A 101 -2.96 -6.89 -6.27
CA SER A 101 -3.20 -8.28 -5.87
C SER A 101 -3.32 -8.44 -4.34
N LYS A 102 -3.97 -9.54 -3.93
CA LYS A 102 -4.03 -9.93 -2.51
C LYS A 102 -2.65 -10.15 -1.90
N GLU A 103 -1.68 -10.58 -2.71
CA GLU A 103 -0.30 -10.78 -2.24
C GLU A 103 0.36 -9.44 -1.90
N ASP A 104 0.25 -8.43 -2.75
CA ASP A 104 0.78 -7.08 -2.47
C ASP A 104 0.10 -6.46 -1.22
N LEU A 105 -1.21 -6.65 -1.09
CA LEU A 105 -1.95 -6.24 0.11
C LEU A 105 -1.40 -6.90 1.38
N LEU A 106 -1.15 -8.20 1.35
CA LEU A 106 -0.60 -8.94 2.49
C LEU A 106 0.81 -8.46 2.86
N LEU A 107 1.64 -8.13 1.86
CA LEU A 107 2.97 -7.56 2.10
C LEU A 107 2.86 -6.20 2.79
N LYS A 108 1.96 -5.33 2.33
CA LYS A 108 1.70 -4.03 2.97
C LYS A 108 1.23 -4.17 4.41
N GLN A 109 0.32 -5.09 4.67
CA GLN A 109 -0.19 -5.40 6.01
C GLN A 109 0.92 -5.98 6.91
N LEU A 110 1.79 -6.84 6.38
CA LEU A 110 2.94 -7.35 7.12
C LEU A 110 3.89 -6.24 7.54
N GLU A 111 4.20 -5.31 6.62
CA GLU A 111 5.03 -4.14 6.92
C GLU A 111 4.37 -3.23 7.98
N TYR A 112 3.08 -2.97 7.84
CA TYR A 112 2.31 -2.21 8.82
C TYR A 112 2.42 -2.83 10.22
N ASN A 113 2.14 -4.13 10.33
CA ASN A 113 2.21 -4.86 11.60
C ASN A 113 3.62 -4.82 12.20
N ARG A 114 4.67 -4.89 11.39
CA ARG A 114 6.05 -4.73 11.88
C ARG A 114 6.28 -3.34 12.46
N MET A 115 5.90 -2.29 11.73
CA MET A 115 6.03 -0.91 12.20
C MET A 115 5.22 -0.65 13.48
N GLU A 116 4.01 -1.20 13.57
CA GLU A 116 3.14 -1.09 14.74
C GLU A 116 3.78 -1.78 15.96
N ASN A 117 4.41 -2.94 15.78
CA ASN A 117 5.11 -3.65 16.86
C ASN A 117 6.43 -2.99 17.26
N ASP A 118 7.08 -2.24 16.37
CA ASP A 118 8.31 -1.50 16.66
C ASP A 118 8.04 -0.23 17.47
N LEU A 119 6.85 0.35 17.36
CA LEU A 119 6.49 1.63 17.98
C LEU A 119 6.62 1.63 19.52
N PRO A 120 6.13 0.62 20.25
CA PRO A 120 6.35 0.51 21.69
C PRO A 120 7.83 0.37 22.09
N LEU A 121 8.72 -0.05 21.18
CA LEU A 121 10.16 -0.16 21.48
C LEU A 121 10.79 1.22 21.67
N TYR A 122 10.27 2.25 21.01
CA TYR A 122 10.71 3.64 21.23
C TYR A 122 10.36 4.12 22.63
N ASP A 123 9.17 3.78 23.13
CA ASP A 123 8.75 4.13 24.49
C ASP A 123 9.58 3.39 25.54
N ALA A 124 9.80 2.10 25.34
CA ALA A 124 10.66 1.30 26.21
C ALA A 124 12.09 1.86 26.26
N LEU A 125 12.65 2.23 25.12
CA LEU A 125 13.99 2.80 25.04
C LEU A 125 14.06 4.20 25.65
N THR A 126 13.05 5.04 25.41
CA THR A 126 12.92 6.36 26.03
C THR A 126 12.93 6.24 27.55
N GLN A 127 12.16 5.30 28.10
CA GLN A 127 12.14 5.05 29.54
C GLN A 127 13.50 4.60 30.06
N GLN A 128 14.19 3.68 29.37
CA GLN A 128 15.53 3.22 29.77
C GLN A 128 16.56 4.36 29.80
N VAL A 129 16.48 5.30 28.84
CA VAL A 129 17.36 6.49 28.82
C VAL A 129 17.01 7.45 29.95
N GLN A 130 15.73 7.65 30.25
CA GLN A 130 15.28 8.46 31.41
C GLN A 130 15.78 7.86 32.72
N ASP A 131 15.64 6.55 32.91
CA ASP A 131 16.11 5.86 34.12
C ASP A 131 17.62 6.00 34.26
N LYS A 132 18.37 5.84 33.17
CA LYS A 132 19.83 6.05 33.16
C LYS A 132 20.19 7.49 33.54
N LYS A 133 19.50 8.49 32.99
CA LYS A 133 19.71 9.90 33.30
C LYS A 133 19.56 10.20 34.80
N VAL A 134 18.62 9.57 35.50
CA VAL A 134 18.43 9.76 36.96
C VAL A 134 19.62 9.23 37.78
N THR A 135 20.40 8.30 37.23
CA THR A 135 21.56 7.69 37.91
C THR A 135 22.90 8.39 37.63
N LEU A 136 22.92 9.39 36.74
CA LEU A 136 24.10 10.19 36.37
C LEU A 136 24.10 11.54 37.08
#